data_AF-A0A378YTA4-F1
#
_entry.id   AF-A0A378YTA4-F1
#
_cell.length_a   1.000
_cell.length_b   1.000
_cell.length_c   1.000
_cell.angle_alpha   90.00
_cell.angle_beta   90.00
_cell.angle_gamma   90.00
#
_symmetry.space_group_name_H-M   'P 1'
#
loop_
_entity.id
_entity.type
_entity.pdbx_description
1 polymer ?
#
loop_
_entity_poly.entity_id
_entity_poly.type
_entity_poly.pdbx_seq_one_letter_code
_entity_poly.pdbx_strand_id
1 'polypeptide(L)'
;MSTPGRPSDAPMRPLPRIIFFSRWLQLPLYLGLIAAQGVYVYKFLAELWHLISHAATFDETQIMLVVLGLIDVVMISNLLIMVIIGGYETFVSRLGVEGHPDEPEWLDHVNAGVLKVKLSMALISISSIHLLKTFIDASQQTPHTIMWQVIIHCAFLLSAVVMAVVNKMTNESHAPAYASPQVVTSTSSH
;
A
#
# COMPACT_ATOMS: atom_id res chain seq x y z
N MET A 1 -47.72 -12.08 38.10
CA MET A 1 -47.90 -11.39 36.80
C MET A 1 -47.34 -9.99 36.97
N SER A 2 -46.09 -9.77 36.55
CA SER A 2 -45.42 -8.47 36.56
C SER A 2 -44.43 -8.46 35.40
N THR A 3 -44.61 -7.51 34.50
CA THR A 3 -44.04 -7.37 33.16
C THR A 3 -42.53 -7.05 33.21
N PRO A 4 -41.68 -7.54 32.29
CA PRO A 4 -40.30 -7.09 32.19
C PRO A 4 -40.25 -5.66 31.63
N GLY A 5 -39.52 -4.78 32.30
CA GLY A 5 -39.27 -3.41 31.84
C GLY A 5 -38.45 -3.40 30.55
N ARG A 6 -38.89 -2.62 29.56
CA ARG A 6 -38.12 -2.36 28.33
C ARG A 6 -36.77 -1.72 28.69
N PRO A 7 -35.66 -2.10 28.05
CA PRO A 7 -34.42 -1.35 28.17
C PRO A 7 -34.60 0.04 27.56
N SER A 8 -34.11 1.06 28.27
CA SER A 8 -34.10 2.45 27.86
C SER A 8 -33.29 2.65 26.58
N ASP A 9 -33.87 3.32 25.58
CA ASP A 9 -33.17 3.81 24.39
C ASP A 9 -32.11 4.85 24.81
N ALA A 10 -30.87 4.40 25.02
CA ALA A 10 -29.76 5.29 25.26
C ALA A 10 -29.44 6.06 23.96
N PRO A 11 -29.39 7.41 23.97
CA PRO A 11 -29.02 8.17 22.79
C PRO A 11 -27.57 7.85 22.39
N MET A 12 -27.38 7.41 21.15
CA MET A 12 -26.06 7.07 20.62
C MET A 12 -25.11 8.27 20.76
N ARG A 13 -23.94 8.04 21.36
CA ARG A 13 -22.88 9.05 21.51
C ARG A 13 -22.54 9.66 20.14
N PRO A 14 -22.21 10.97 20.06
CA PRO A 14 -21.96 11.65 18.77
C PRO A 14 -20.74 11.12 18.01
N LEU A 15 -19.80 10.46 18.69
CA LEU A 15 -18.59 9.87 18.11
C LEU A 15 -18.90 8.75 17.08
N PRO A 16 -19.73 7.74 17.39
CA PRO A 16 -20.21 6.76 16.41
C PRO A 16 -20.75 7.38 15.11
N ARG A 17 -21.59 8.43 15.19
CA ARG A 17 -22.21 9.05 14.02
C ARG A 17 -21.20 9.68 13.05
N ILE A 18 -20.11 10.26 13.59
CA ILE A 18 -19.02 10.83 12.77
C ILE A 18 -18.19 9.71 12.12
N ILE A 19 -17.93 8.61 12.83
CA ILE A 19 -17.21 7.44 12.30
C ILE A 19 -18.02 6.73 11.20
N PHE A 20 -19.35 6.68 11.31
CA PHE A 20 -20.20 6.14 10.24
C PHE A 20 -20.22 7.04 8.99
N PHE A 21 -20.21 8.36 9.16
CA PHE A 21 -20.20 9.32 8.04
C PHE A 21 -18.86 9.31 7.26
N SER A 22 -17.73 9.05 7.91
CA SER A 22 -16.42 9.01 7.24
C SER A 22 -16.34 7.93 6.14
N ARG A 23 -17.13 6.86 6.24
CA ARG A 23 -17.23 5.81 5.20
C ARG A 23 -17.84 6.32 3.90
N TRP A 24 -18.87 7.15 4.00
CA TRP A 24 -19.51 7.75 2.84
C TRP A 24 -18.58 8.73 2.13
N LEU A 25 -17.62 9.33 2.84
CA LEU A 25 -16.59 10.16 2.24
C LEU A 25 -15.50 9.33 1.52
N GLN A 26 -15.25 8.10 1.96
CA GLN A 26 -14.25 7.22 1.34
C GLN A 26 -14.69 6.62 0.01
N LEU A 27 -15.98 6.31 -0.15
CA LEU A 27 -16.55 5.77 -1.38
C LEU A 27 -16.28 6.65 -2.63
N PRO A 28 -16.58 7.97 -2.64
CA PRO A 28 -16.29 8.83 -3.78
C PRO A 28 -14.78 8.99 -4.04
N LEU A 29 -13.94 8.92 -2.99
CA LEU A 29 -12.49 8.94 -3.16
C LEU A 29 -11.99 7.70 -3.91
N TYR A 30 -12.46 6.49 -3.54
CA TYR A 30 -12.08 5.27 -4.26
C TYR A 30 -12.61 5.27 -5.70
N LEU A 31 -13.83 5.75 -5.93
CA LEU A 31 -14.36 5.92 -7.29
C LEU A 31 -13.49 6.88 -8.11
N GLY A 32 -13.06 7.99 -7.50
CA GLY A 32 -12.12 8.93 -8.12
C GLY A 32 -10.78 8.29 -8.47
N LEU A 33 -10.21 7.47 -7.58
CA LEU A 33 -8.96 6.75 -7.83
C LEU A 33 -9.10 5.71 -8.95
N ILE A 34 -10.24 5.01 -9.02
CA ILE A 34 -10.54 4.06 -10.12
C ILE A 34 -10.67 4.82 -11.45
N ALA A 35 -11.37 5.95 -11.48
CA ALA A 35 -11.47 6.79 -12.67
C ALA A 35 -10.09 7.30 -13.12
N ALA A 36 -9.26 7.77 -12.18
CA ALA A 36 -7.88 8.18 -12.45
C ALA A 36 -7.06 7.03 -13.04
N GLN A 37 -7.21 5.80 -12.52
CA GLN A 37 -6.58 4.63 -13.09
C GLN A 37 -7.01 4.39 -14.55
N GLY A 38 -8.29 4.58 -14.86
CA GLY A 38 -8.80 4.52 -16.25
C GLY A 38 -8.11 5.52 -17.18
N VAL A 39 -7.82 6.74 -16.70
CA VAL A 39 -7.06 7.75 -17.45
C VAL A 39 -5.62 7.30 -17.70
N TYR A 40 -4.95 6.69 -16.71
CA TYR A 40 -3.61 6.14 -16.89
C TYR A 40 -3.58 4.99 -17.91
N VAL A 41 -4.57 4.11 -17.90
CA VAL A 41 -4.69 3.04 -18.90
C VAL A 41 -4.85 3.63 -20.30
N TYR A 42 -5.69 4.66 -20.46
CA TYR A 42 -5.82 5.36 -21.74
C TYR A 42 -4.50 6.00 -22.20
N LYS A 43 -3.79 6.68 -21.29
CA LYS A 43 -2.47 7.27 -21.58
C LYS A 43 -1.45 6.22 -22.02
N PHE A 44 -1.39 5.09 -21.33
CA PHE A 44 -0.54 3.97 -21.69
C PHE A 44 -0.82 3.46 -23.10
N LEU A 45 -2.10 3.24 -23.44
CA LEU A 45 -2.49 2.79 -24.79
C LEU A 45 -2.13 3.82 -25.87
N ALA A 46 -2.32 5.11 -25.58
CA ALA A 46 -1.97 6.19 -26.50
C ALA A 46 -0.45 6.27 -26.75
N GLU A 47 0.36 6.21 -25.71
CA GLU A 47 1.83 6.22 -25.82
C GLU A 47 2.35 4.94 -26.51
N LEU A 48 1.76 3.79 -26.22
CA LEU A 48 2.09 2.53 -26.88
C LEU A 48 1.77 2.59 -28.37
N TRP A 49 0.60 3.13 -28.74
CA TRP A 49 0.24 3.34 -30.13
C TRP A 49 1.21 4.30 -30.82
N HIS A 50 1.60 5.39 -30.14
CA HIS A 50 2.59 6.34 -30.64
C HIS A 50 3.94 5.66 -30.90
N LEU A 51 4.41 4.83 -29.97
CA LEU A 51 5.64 4.05 -30.10
C LEU A 51 5.59 3.11 -31.31
N ILE A 52 4.52 2.32 -31.44
CA ILE A 52 4.39 1.33 -32.53
C ILE A 52 4.30 2.02 -33.89
N SER A 53 3.52 3.11 -34.00
CA SER A 53 3.34 3.82 -35.27
C SER A 53 4.59 4.54 -35.76
N HIS A 54 5.48 4.94 -34.85
CA HIS A 54 6.71 5.69 -35.17
C HIS A 54 8.00 4.86 -34.97
N ALA A 55 7.87 3.55 -34.71
CA ALA A 55 9.00 2.67 -34.41
C ALA A 55 10.08 2.64 -35.51
N ALA A 56 9.70 2.81 -36.78
CA ALA A 56 10.62 2.84 -37.91
C ALA A 56 11.29 4.22 -38.13
N THR A 57 10.81 5.27 -37.47
CA THR A 57 11.26 6.65 -37.65
C THR A 57 12.01 7.22 -36.45
N PHE A 58 11.84 6.64 -35.27
CA PHE A 58 12.51 7.10 -34.06
C PHE A 58 13.96 6.65 -33.99
N ASP A 59 14.78 7.51 -33.39
CA ASP A 59 16.15 7.16 -32.98
C ASP A 59 16.15 6.28 -31.73
N GLU A 60 17.23 5.54 -31.48
CA GLU A 60 17.37 4.61 -30.36
C GLU A 60 17.10 5.29 -29.01
N THR A 61 17.61 6.52 -28.84
CA THR A 61 17.40 7.32 -27.62
C THR A 61 15.92 7.66 -27.42
N GLN A 62 15.20 7.99 -28.49
CA GLN A 62 13.78 8.34 -28.42
C GLN A 62 12.92 7.13 -28.06
N ILE A 63 13.19 5.98 -28.70
CA ILE A 63 12.53 4.71 -28.39
C ILE A 63 12.72 4.37 -26.90
N MET A 64 13.96 4.48 -26.41
CA MET A 64 14.28 4.23 -25.01
C MET A 64 13.52 5.18 -24.07
N LEU A 65 13.45 6.49 -24.37
CA LEU A 65 12.73 7.47 -23.54
C LEU A 65 11.21 7.22 -23.52
N VAL A 66 10.61 6.82 -24.64
CA VAL A 66 9.18 6.47 -24.71
C VAL A 66 8.91 5.19 -23.91
N VAL A 67 9.74 4.16 -24.05
CA VAL A 67 9.62 2.93 -23.24
C VAL A 67 9.76 3.23 -21.75
N LEU A 68 10.68 4.12 -21.37
CA LEU A 68 10.85 4.53 -19.98
C LEU A 68 9.62 5.30 -19.45
N GLY A 69 8.96 6.09 -20.30
CA GLY A 69 7.68 6.72 -19.99
C GLY A 69 6.55 5.69 -19.77
N LEU A 70 6.45 4.69 -20.64
CA LEU A 70 5.48 3.60 -20.48
C LEU A 70 5.68 2.83 -19.18
N ILE A 71 6.94 2.56 -18.80
CA ILE A 71 7.29 1.92 -17.53
C ILE A 71 6.84 2.78 -16.34
N ASP A 72 7.02 4.09 -16.41
CA ASP A 72 6.61 5.01 -15.34
C ASP A 72 5.10 5.01 -15.11
N VAL A 73 4.31 5.08 -16.19
CA VAL A 73 2.84 4.98 -16.10
C VAL A 73 2.41 3.69 -15.40
N VAL A 74 3.03 2.56 -15.75
CA VAL A 74 2.75 1.27 -15.09
C VAL A 74 3.12 1.27 -13.61
N MET A 75 4.25 1.89 -13.26
CA MET A 75 4.68 1.96 -11.86
C MET A 75 3.73 2.79 -10.99
N ILE A 76 3.27 3.94 -11.50
CA ILE A 76 2.27 4.77 -10.81
C ILE A 76 0.94 4.01 -10.67
N SER A 77 0.49 3.32 -11.73
CA SER A 77 -0.72 2.49 -11.70
C SER A 77 -0.65 1.37 -10.66
N ASN A 78 0.49 0.73 -10.49
CA ASN A 78 0.67 -0.31 -9.47
C ASN A 78 0.62 0.26 -8.05
N LEU A 79 1.19 1.45 -7.83
CA LEU A 79 1.07 2.16 -6.55
C LEU A 79 -0.39 2.55 -6.28
N LEU A 80 -1.13 3.05 -7.27
CA LEU A 80 -2.54 3.40 -7.11
C LEU A 80 -3.37 2.18 -6.69
N ILE A 81 -3.17 1.02 -7.30
CA ILE A 81 -3.86 -0.23 -6.91
C ILE A 81 -3.56 -0.57 -5.45
N MET A 82 -2.29 -0.49 -5.04
CA MET A 82 -1.88 -0.72 -3.66
C MET A 82 -2.57 0.23 -2.67
N VAL A 83 -2.72 1.51 -3.02
CA VAL A 83 -3.43 2.51 -2.22
C VAL A 83 -4.93 2.22 -2.15
N ILE A 84 -5.55 1.84 -3.27
CA ILE A 84 -6.98 1.50 -3.33
C ILE A 84 -7.26 0.29 -2.43
N ILE A 85 -6.50 -0.81 -2.60
CA ILE A 85 -6.70 -2.06 -1.85
C ILE A 85 -6.35 -1.85 -0.37
N GLY A 86 -5.20 -1.26 -0.07
CA GLY A 86 -4.79 -1.02 1.32
C GLY A 86 -5.73 -0.07 2.06
N GLY A 87 -6.23 0.96 1.37
CA GLY A 87 -7.25 1.84 1.90
C GLY A 87 -8.57 1.11 2.17
N TYR A 88 -9.05 0.34 1.19
CA TYR A 88 -10.27 -0.45 1.32
C TYR A 88 -10.19 -1.45 2.48
N GLU A 89 -9.08 -2.17 2.61
CA GLU A 89 -8.83 -3.11 3.72
C GLU A 89 -8.87 -2.38 5.07
N THR A 90 -8.18 -1.24 5.16
CA THR A 90 -8.01 -0.52 6.43
C THR A 90 -9.31 0.13 6.92
N PHE A 91 -10.12 0.72 6.02
CA PHE A 91 -11.24 1.56 6.44
C PHE A 91 -12.63 1.03 6.07
N VAL A 92 -12.76 0.24 5.01
CA VAL A 92 -14.07 -0.25 4.54
C VAL A 92 -14.32 -1.68 5.03
N SER A 93 -13.32 -2.56 4.90
CA SER A 93 -13.43 -3.99 5.21
C SER A 93 -13.47 -4.31 6.71
N ARG A 94 -12.64 -3.65 7.54
CA ARG A 94 -12.47 -4.00 8.97
C ARG A 94 -13.58 -3.54 9.91
N LEU A 95 -14.44 -2.63 9.49
CA LEU A 95 -15.49 -2.09 10.35
C LEU A 95 -16.86 -2.76 10.13
N GLY A 96 -16.90 -3.93 9.48
CA GLY A 96 -18.14 -4.65 9.10
C GLY A 96 -18.50 -5.85 9.98
N VAL A 97 -18.09 -5.89 11.25
CA VAL A 97 -18.48 -6.95 12.20
C VAL A 97 -19.27 -6.33 13.34
N GLU A 98 -20.58 -6.21 13.16
CA GLU A 98 -21.55 -5.96 14.23
C GLU A 98 -21.95 -7.30 14.85
N GLY A 99 -21.65 -7.52 16.14
CA GLY A 99 -22.27 -8.61 16.89
C GLY A 99 -21.54 -9.29 18.07
N HIS A 100 -20.56 -8.71 18.77
CA HIS A 100 -20.09 -9.29 20.05
C HIS A 100 -19.77 -8.23 21.13
N PRO A 101 -20.20 -8.43 22.41
CA PRO A 101 -20.08 -7.43 23.48
C PRO A 101 -18.69 -7.24 24.10
N ASP A 102 -17.70 -8.08 23.77
CA ASP A 102 -16.37 -7.99 24.36
C ASP A 102 -15.34 -7.62 23.28
N GLU A 103 -14.54 -6.61 23.62
CA GLU A 103 -13.61 -5.86 22.76
C GLU A 103 -12.85 -6.73 21.75
N PRO A 104 -12.89 -6.46 20.44
CA PRO A 104 -12.23 -7.34 19.51
C PRO A 104 -10.73 -6.99 19.37
N GLU A 105 -9.93 -8.01 19.11
CA GLU A 105 -8.46 -8.10 19.04
C GLU A 105 -7.86 -7.46 17.74
N TRP A 106 -8.59 -6.56 17.07
CA TRP A 106 -8.42 -6.21 15.64
C TRP A 106 -7.27 -5.27 15.28
N LEU A 107 -6.40 -4.87 16.21
CA LEU A 107 -5.24 -4.01 15.91
C LEU A 107 -3.97 -4.80 15.57
N ASP A 108 -3.97 -6.13 15.74
CA ASP A 108 -2.74 -6.93 15.65
C ASP A 108 -2.63 -7.80 14.37
N HIS A 109 -3.70 -7.87 13.55
CA HIS A 109 -3.74 -8.70 12.33
C HIS A 109 -3.95 -7.92 11.02
N VAL A 110 -3.74 -6.60 11.00
CA VAL A 110 -3.23 -5.94 9.77
C VAL A 110 -1.73 -6.03 9.91
N ASN A 111 -1.05 -6.82 9.08
CA ASN A 111 0.41 -6.80 9.07
C ASN A 111 0.87 -5.48 8.43
N ALA A 112 0.75 -4.39 9.19
CA ALA A 112 1.09 -3.04 8.78
C ALA A 112 2.54 -2.95 8.30
N GLY A 113 3.41 -3.85 8.79
CA GLY A 113 4.77 -4.03 8.30
C GLY A 113 4.82 -4.41 6.82
N VAL A 114 4.06 -5.42 6.38
CA VAL A 114 4.05 -5.88 4.97
C VAL A 114 3.50 -4.80 4.03
N LEU A 115 2.45 -4.08 4.45
CA LEU A 115 1.88 -3.00 3.65
C LEU A 115 2.87 -1.83 3.48
N LYS A 116 3.54 -1.43 4.57
CA LYS A 116 4.54 -0.35 4.58
C LYS A 116 5.76 -0.71 3.73
N VAL A 117 6.28 -1.94 3.86
CA VAL A 117 7.43 -2.42 3.09
C VAL A 117 7.13 -2.44 1.58
N LYS A 118 5.94 -2.92 1.17
CA LYS A 118 5.53 -2.91 -0.24
C LYS A 118 5.43 -1.50 -0.80
N LEU A 119 4.90 -0.55 -0.02
CA LEU A 119 4.84 0.85 -0.43
C LEU A 119 6.23 1.47 -0.59
N SER A 120 7.15 1.25 0.36
CA SER A 120 8.52 1.75 0.28
C SER A 120 9.27 1.20 -0.93
N MET A 121 9.14 -0.10 -1.22
CA MET A 121 9.74 -0.70 -2.41
C MET A 121 9.19 -0.09 -3.71
N ALA A 122 7.87 0.14 -3.79
CA ALA A 122 7.26 0.78 -4.95
C ALA A 122 7.80 2.21 -5.17
N LEU A 123 7.90 3.01 -4.11
CA LEU A 123 8.42 4.38 -4.18
C LEU A 123 9.88 4.44 -4.61
N ILE A 124 10.73 3.53 -4.10
CA ILE A 124 12.13 3.43 -4.52
C ILE A 124 12.21 3.10 -6.01
N SER A 125 11.46 2.08 -6.47
CA SER A 125 11.46 1.68 -7.88
C SER A 125 11.04 2.82 -8.81
N ILE A 126 9.95 3.53 -8.48
CA ILE A 126 9.49 4.70 -9.26
C ILE A 126 10.59 5.77 -9.34
N SER A 127 11.22 6.07 -8.20
CA SER A 127 12.29 7.07 -8.12
C SER A 127 13.53 6.66 -8.93
N SER A 128 13.92 5.37 -8.92
CA SER A 128 15.04 4.87 -9.72
C SER A 128 14.81 5.02 -11.22
N ILE A 129 13.59 4.74 -11.70
CA ILE A 129 13.26 4.84 -13.14
C ILE A 129 13.33 6.28 -13.62
N HIS A 130 12.85 7.23 -12.79
CA HIS A 130 12.95 8.66 -13.09
C HIS A 130 14.40 9.12 -13.19
N LEU A 131 15.26 8.68 -12.27
CA LEU A 131 16.69 9.01 -12.29
C LEU A 131 17.37 8.42 -13.53
N LEU A 132 17.03 7.19 -13.91
CA LEU A 132 17.52 6.56 -15.14
C LEU A 132 17.10 7.33 -16.40
N LYS A 133 15.85 7.82 -16.45
CA LYS A 133 15.36 8.66 -17.55
C LYS A 133 16.14 9.96 -17.67
N THR A 134 16.36 10.62 -16.54
CA THR A 134 17.15 11.85 -16.48
C THR A 134 18.62 11.60 -16.81
N PHE A 135 19.18 10.43 -16.48
CA PHE A 135 20.54 10.06 -16.85
C PHE A 135 20.69 9.83 -18.36
N ILE A 136 19.73 9.15 -18.98
CA ILE A 136 19.71 8.90 -20.43
C ILE A 136 19.64 10.22 -21.22
N ASP A 137 18.87 11.19 -20.74
CA ASP A 137 18.68 12.50 -21.39
C ASP A 137 19.46 13.62 -20.67
N ALA A 138 20.61 13.30 -20.06
CA ALA A 138 21.31 14.21 -19.16
C ALA A 138 21.74 15.54 -19.80
N SER A 139 21.99 15.56 -21.12
CA SER A 139 22.38 16.78 -21.84
C SER A 139 21.26 17.82 -21.92
N GLN A 140 19.99 17.40 -21.79
CA GLN A 140 18.83 18.29 -21.81
C GLN A 140 18.33 18.66 -20.40
N GLN A 141 19.00 18.18 -19.35
CA GLN A 141 18.59 18.35 -17.97
C GLN A 141 19.51 19.30 -17.23
N THR A 142 18.95 20.11 -16.33
CA THR A 142 19.79 21.02 -15.54
C THR A 142 20.56 20.24 -14.47
N PRO A 143 21.85 20.56 -14.21
CA PRO A 143 22.61 19.91 -13.15
C PRO A 143 21.93 19.98 -11.79
N HIS A 144 21.21 21.08 -11.52
CA HIS A 144 20.42 21.26 -10.29
C HIS A 144 19.28 20.23 -10.18
N THR A 145 18.55 19.97 -11.27
CA THR A 145 17.49 18.94 -11.31
C THR A 145 18.07 17.55 -11.04
N ILE A 146 19.16 17.20 -11.72
CA ILE A 146 19.84 15.90 -11.56
C ILE A 146 20.30 15.71 -10.10
N MET A 147 20.93 16.74 -9.52
CA MET A 147 21.43 16.71 -8.15
C MET A 147 20.29 16.46 -7.15
N TRP A 148 19.17 17.17 -7.26
CA TRP A 148 18.03 16.97 -6.35
C TRP A 148 17.37 15.60 -6.51
N GLN A 149 17.27 15.08 -7.73
CA GLN A 149 16.75 13.73 -7.94
C GLN A 149 17.63 12.68 -7.25
N VAL A 150 18.97 12.79 -7.38
CA VAL A 150 19.91 11.89 -6.69
C VAL A 150 19.76 12.00 -5.17
N ILE A 151 19.67 13.22 -4.63
CA ILE A 151 19.51 13.46 -3.18
C ILE A 151 18.21 12.82 -2.66
N ILE A 152 17.09 13.06 -3.35
CA ILE A 152 15.79 12.50 -2.97
C ILE A 152 15.82 10.97 -3.05
N HIS A 153 16.44 10.40 -4.09
CA HIS A 153 16.56 8.95 -4.22
C HIS A 153 17.36 8.33 -3.07
N CYS A 154 18.49 8.93 -2.72
CA CYS A 154 19.28 8.52 -1.56
C CYS A 154 18.48 8.60 -0.25
N ALA A 155 17.63 9.62 -0.08
CA ALA A 155 16.74 9.74 1.08
C ALA A 155 15.69 8.62 1.13
N PHE A 156 15.13 8.19 -0.01
CA PHE A 156 14.23 7.05 -0.07
C PHE A 156 14.93 5.73 0.24
N LEU A 157 16.13 5.50 -0.28
CA LEU A 157 16.93 4.32 0.04
C LEU A 157 17.23 4.24 1.54
N LEU A 158 17.66 5.36 2.15
CA LEU A 158 17.91 5.44 3.58
C LEU A 158 16.64 5.14 4.38
N SER A 159 15.50 5.70 3.96
CA SER A 159 14.20 5.48 4.62
C SER A 159 13.77 4.01 4.57
N ALA A 160 14.01 3.30 3.47
CA ALA A 160 13.70 1.89 3.36
C ALA A 160 14.64 1.01 4.20
N VAL A 161 15.92 1.36 4.32
CA VAL A 161 16.84 0.66 5.23
C VAL A 161 16.35 0.80 6.68
N VAL A 162 16.00 2.02 7.11
CA VAL A 162 15.43 2.26 8.44
C VAL A 162 14.15 1.43 8.65
N MET A 163 13.25 1.41 7.67
CA MET A 163 12.02 0.62 7.75
C MET A 163 12.28 -0.89 7.83
N ALA A 164 13.24 -1.40 7.06
CA ALA A 164 13.63 -2.81 7.08
C ALA A 164 14.20 -3.23 8.44
N VAL A 165 15.03 -2.37 9.06
CA VAL A 165 15.57 -2.58 10.41
C VAL A 165 14.43 -2.61 11.44
N VAL A 166 13.53 -1.62 11.42
CA VAL A 166 12.36 -1.59 12.33
C VAL A 166 11.50 -2.84 12.16
N ASN A 167 11.21 -3.23 10.91
CA ASN A 167 10.39 -4.40 10.63
C ASN A 167 11.05 -5.71 11.10
N LYS A 168 12.38 -5.82 11.00
CA LYS A 168 13.13 -6.97 11.53
C LYS A 168 13.01 -7.05 13.06
N MET A 169 13.20 -5.93 13.76
CA MET A 169 13.13 -5.87 15.23
C MET A 169 11.74 -6.27 15.75
N THR A 170 10.68 -5.82 15.08
CA THR A 170 9.30 -6.16 15.47
C THR A 170 8.96 -7.64 15.21
N ASN A 171 9.49 -8.25 14.15
CA ASN A 171 9.19 -9.65 13.79
C ASN A 171 10.01 -10.71 14.54
N GLU A 172 11.16 -10.37 15.13
CA GLU A 172 11.96 -11.31 15.95
C GLU A 172 11.36 -11.58 17.36
N SER A 173 10.26 -10.91 17.73
CA SER A 173 9.66 -11.00 19.07
C SER A 173 8.61 -12.11 19.25
N HIS A 174 8.38 -12.98 18.26
CA HIS A 174 7.44 -14.10 18.32
C HIS A 174 8.12 -15.46 18.04
N ALA A 175 9.11 -15.86 18.86
CA ALA A 175 9.52 -17.26 18.93
C ALA A 175 8.49 -18.05 19.77
N PRO A 176 7.92 -19.17 19.28
CA PRO A 176 6.93 -19.93 20.04
C PRO A 176 7.60 -20.64 21.22
N ALA A 177 7.48 -20.04 22.40
CA ALA A 177 7.99 -20.60 23.65
C ALA A 177 7.04 -21.66 24.22
N TYR A 178 6.72 -22.73 23.47
CA TYR A 178 6.11 -23.94 24.05
C TYR A 178 6.53 -25.21 23.28
N ALA A 179 7.80 -25.59 23.44
CA ALA A 179 8.15 -27.01 23.41
C ALA A 179 7.95 -27.56 24.83
N SER A 180 6.72 -27.96 25.18
CA SER A 180 6.47 -28.70 26.41
C SER A 180 7.11 -30.08 26.28
N PRO A 181 8.01 -30.52 27.19
CA PRO A 181 8.45 -31.90 27.22
C PRO A 181 7.24 -32.78 27.53
N GLN A 182 6.89 -33.69 26.61
CA GLN A 182 5.93 -34.75 26.88
C GLN A 182 6.48 -35.63 28.01
N VAL A 183 5.97 -35.44 29.22
CA VAL A 183 6.21 -36.38 30.32
C VAL A 183 5.42 -37.65 30.00
N VAL A 184 6.12 -38.67 29.53
CA VAL A 184 5.58 -40.02 29.34
C VAL A 184 5.33 -40.61 30.72
N THR A 185 4.10 -40.52 31.23
CA THR A 185 3.65 -41.29 32.39
C THR A 185 3.47 -42.74 31.97
N SER A 186 4.46 -43.58 32.26
CA SER A 186 4.33 -45.03 32.20
C SER A 186 3.36 -45.50 33.28
N THR A 187 2.18 -45.94 32.86
CA THR A 187 1.24 -46.67 33.71
C THR A 187 1.83 -48.08 33.90
N SER A 188 2.37 -48.37 35.08
CA SER A 188 2.69 -49.75 35.47
C SER A 188 1.51 -50.32 36.26
N SER A 189 0.97 -51.39 35.70
CA SER A 189 -0.03 -52.29 36.26
C SER A 189 0.51 -53.04 37.47
N HIS A 190 -0.25 -53.03 38.57
CA HIS A 190 -0.25 -54.10 39.57
C HIS A 190 -1.67 -54.29 40.11
#